data_AF-A0A529C729-F1
#
_entry.id   AF-A0A529C729-F1
#
_cell.length_a   1.000
_cell.length_b   1.000
_cell.length_c   1.000
_cell.angle_alpha   90.00
_cell.angle_beta   90.00
_cell.angle_gamma   90.00
#
_symmetry.space_group_name_H-M   'P 1'
#
loop_
_entity.id
_entity.type
_entity.pdbx_description
1 polymer ?
#
loop_
_entity_poly.entity_id
_entity_poly.type
_entity_poly.pdbx_seq_one_letter_code
_entity_poly.pdbx_strand_id
1 'polypeptide(L)'
;MPSKIRKLTLTADHIARIHKVVQDQGLTPGAELHTDADYDSWVEQMIRTHPASTTPTRLFAYGSLIWKPEIEHVGEQLGIARGWHRSFCFRMTRFRGTPEQPGLMMALDRGGQCQGLLYDLPNDNLESQFGKLFRREFTYKPANSMPRWITVETASGAIPALTFVMNRASALYAGRQSLEAVADVLARACGHWGTGAEYL
;
A
#
# COMPACT_ATOMS: atom_id res chain seq x y z
N MET A 1 27.95 31.85 13.77
CA MET A 1 26.51 32.13 13.58
C MET A 1 25.78 30.81 13.43
N PRO A 2 24.71 30.53 14.19
CA PRO A 2 23.93 29.32 13.97
C PRO A 2 23.30 29.38 12.58
N SER A 3 23.67 28.42 11.72
CA SER A 3 23.07 28.24 10.40
C SER A 3 21.56 28.10 10.58
N LYS A 4 20.78 29.06 10.05
CA LYS A 4 19.32 28.93 9.95
C LYS A 4 19.04 27.59 9.26
N ILE A 5 18.44 26.66 9.98
CA ILE A 5 17.99 25.39 9.41
C ILE A 5 17.02 25.76 8.29
N ARG A 6 17.46 25.59 7.04
CA ARG A 6 16.63 25.87 5.87
C ARG A 6 15.51 24.85 5.90
N LYS A 7 14.27 25.30 6.10
CA LYS A 7 13.10 24.42 6.09
C LYS A 7 12.96 23.85 4.68
N LEU A 8 13.46 22.63 4.46
CA LEU A 8 13.31 21.91 3.20
C LEU A 8 11.81 21.73 2.96
N THR A 9 11.32 22.40 1.93
CA THR A 9 9.90 22.41 1.56
C THR A 9 9.82 21.96 0.11
N LEU A 10 9.08 20.89 -0.14
CA LEU A 10 8.71 20.51 -1.51
C LEU A 10 7.68 21.52 -2.02
N THR A 11 7.88 22.07 -3.22
CA THR A 11 7.02 23.11 -3.80
C THR A 11 6.52 22.67 -5.17
N ALA A 12 5.48 23.33 -5.67
CA ALA A 12 4.99 23.09 -7.03
C ALA A 12 6.10 23.29 -8.09
N ASP A 13 6.98 24.28 -7.92
CA ASP A 13 8.12 24.49 -8.81
C ASP A 13 9.11 23.32 -8.80
N HIS A 14 9.34 22.70 -7.64
CA HIS A 14 10.17 21.49 -7.56
C HIS A 14 9.54 20.32 -8.33
N ILE A 15 8.23 20.12 -8.19
CA ILE A 15 7.49 19.08 -8.92
C ILE A 15 7.50 19.35 -10.43
N ALA A 16 7.27 20.59 -10.85
CA ALA A 16 7.24 21.00 -12.25
C ALA A 16 8.57 20.76 -12.97
N ARG A 17 9.72 20.91 -12.28
CA ARG A 17 11.06 20.66 -12.86
C ARG A 17 11.32 19.22 -13.25
N ILE A 18 10.63 18.27 -12.62
CA ILE A 18 10.87 16.83 -12.81
C ILE A 18 9.73 16.17 -13.60
N HIS A 19 8.59 16.83 -13.70
CA HIS A 19 7.44 16.35 -14.44
C HIS A 19 7.75 16.19 -15.93
N LYS A 20 7.33 15.05 -16.48
CA LYS A 20 7.43 14.73 -17.90
C LYS A 20 6.13 14.05 -18.32
N VAL A 21 5.65 14.35 -19.52
CA VAL A 21 4.57 13.58 -20.12
C VAL A 21 5.12 12.22 -20.49
N VAL A 22 4.73 11.19 -19.76
CA VAL A 22 5.11 9.79 -20.01
C VAL A 22 3.89 9.06 -20.51
N GLN A 23 4.00 8.44 -21.69
CA GLN A 23 2.93 7.58 -22.21
C GLN A 23 2.91 6.25 -21.45
N ASP A 24 1.70 5.76 -21.17
CA ASP A 24 1.52 4.44 -20.61
C ASP A 24 1.82 3.37 -21.67
N GLN A 25 2.91 2.61 -21.45
CA GLN A 25 3.33 1.51 -22.32
C GLN A 25 2.51 0.22 -22.08
N GLY A 26 1.52 0.26 -21.19
CA GLY A 26 0.71 -0.90 -20.85
C GLY A 26 1.41 -1.85 -19.88
N LEU A 27 1.06 -3.13 -19.95
CA LEU A 27 1.60 -4.15 -19.08
C LEU A 27 3.07 -4.44 -19.42
N THR A 28 3.89 -4.73 -18.40
CA THR A 28 5.25 -5.20 -18.61
C THR A 28 5.23 -6.51 -19.41
N PRO A 29 6.10 -6.71 -20.41
CA PRO A 29 6.18 -7.98 -21.13
C PRO A 29 6.38 -9.16 -20.18
N GLY A 30 5.57 -10.22 -20.34
CA GLY A 30 5.58 -11.38 -19.46
C GLY A 30 4.88 -11.17 -18.11
N ALA A 31 4.24 -10.02 -17.88
CA ALA A 31 3.40 -9.82 -16.70
C ALA A 31 2.16 -10.70 -16.77
N GLU A 32 1.98 -11.54 -15.75
CA GLU A 32 0.76 -12.29 -15.53
C GLU A 32 -0.19 -11.49 -14.62
N LEU A 33 -1.47 -11.51 -14.93
CA LEU A 33 -2.52 -10.88 -14.11
C LEU A 33 -3.30 -11.95 -13.36
N HIS A 34 -3.81 -11.58 -12.18
CA HIS A 34 -4.76 -12.41 -11.45
C HIS A 34 -6.06 -12.54 -12.25
N THR A 35 -6.48 -13.78 -12.45
CA THR A 35 -7.78 -14.16 -13.00
C THR A 35 -8.86 -14.16 -11.90
N ASP A 36 -10.12 -14.25 -12.27
CA ASP A 36 -11.21 -14.40 -11.29
C ASP A 36 -10.99 -15.62 -10.37
N ALA A 37 -10.55 -16.75 -10.93
CA ALA A 37 -10.23 -17.94 -10.15
C ALA A 37 -9.06 -17.72 -9.17
N ASP A 38 -8.06 -16.91 -9.54
CA ASP A 38 -6.98 -16.57 -8.60
C ASP A 38 -7.52 -15.72 -7.43
N TYR A 39 -8.41 -14.76 -7.70
CA TYR A 39 -9.04 -13.97 -6.63
C TYR A 39 -9.95 -14.83 -5.76
N ASP A 40 -10.73 -15.73 -6.34
CA ASP A 40 -11.61 -16.65 -5.59
C ASP A 40 -10.78 -17.54 -4.66
N SER A 41 -9.61 -18.02 -5.13
CA SER A 41 -8.66 -18.76 -4.29
C SER A 41 -8.11 -17.92 -3.13
N TRP A 42 -7.77 -16.65 -3.36
CA TRP A 42 -7.38 -15.73 -2.29
C TRP A 42 -8.52 -15.50 -1.29
N VAL A 43 -9.76 -15.31 -1.76
CA VAL A 43 -10.94 -15.13 -0.90
C VAL A 43 -11.13 -16.36 -0.03
N GLU A 44 -11.20 -17.56 -0.61
CA GLU A 44 -11.32 -18.82 0.13
C GLU A 44 -10.21 -18.97 1.17
N GLN A 45 -8.96 -18.67 0.80
CA GLN A 45 -7.84 -18.74 1.73
C GLN A 45 -8.01 -17.77 2.91
N MET A 46 -8.41 -16.53 2.66
CA MET A 46 -8.54 -15.52 3.71
C MET A 46 -9.75 -15.78 4.61
N ILE A 47 -10.84 -16.31 4.06
CA ILE A 47 -12.00 -16.79 4.83
C ILE A 47 -11.62 -18.00 5.69
N ARG A 48 -10.96 -19.01 5.12
CA ARG A 48 -10.53 -20.21 5.84
C ARG A 48 -9.55 -19.90 6.98
N THR A 49 -8.70 -18.90 6.79
CA THR A 49 -7.71 -18.47 7.80
C THR A 49 -8.21 -17.33 8.68
N HIS A 50 -9.47 -16.93 8.52
CA HIS A 50 -10.05 -15.87 9.33
C HIS A 50 -9.94 -16.26 10.80
N PRO A 51 -9.34 -15.41 11.66
CA PRO A 51 -9.31 -15.68 13.09
C PRO A 51 -10.75 -15.53 13.60
N ALA A 52 -11.47 -16.66 13.70
CA ALA A 52 -12.89 -16.71 14.06
C ALA A 52 -13.14 -15.82 15.28
N SER A 53 -13.96 -14.78 15.10
CA SER A 53 -14.18 -13.73 16.07
C SER A 53 -15.69 -13.56 16.24
N THR A 54 -16.14 -13.45 17.49
CA THR A 54 -17.51 -13.03 17.83
C THR A 54 -17.78 -11.55 17.53
N THR A 55 -16.82 -10.87 16.89
CA THR A 55 -16.86 -9.45 16.54
C THR A 55 -16.74 -9.26 15.02
N PRO A 56 -17.18 -8.10 14.49
CA PRO A 56 -17.10 -7.82 13.07
C PRO A 56 -15.68 -7.92 12.50
N THR A 57 -15.60 -8.34 11.23
CA THR A 57 -14.33 -8.35 10.48
C THR A 57 -13.83 -6.93 10.29
N ARG A 58 -12.53 -6.71 10.46
CA ARG A 58 -11.93 -5.37 10.33
C ARG A 58 -10.90 -5.30 9.23
N LEU A 59 -10.89 -4.20 8.49
CA LEU A 59 -9.83 -3.83 7.55
C LEU A 59 -8.98 -2.71 8.16
N PHE A 60 -7.69 -2.95 8.33
CA PHE A 60 -6.71 -1.93 8.71
C PHE A 60 -6.15 -1.23 7.47
N ALA A 61 -6.51 0.04 7.29
CA ALA A 61 -6.06 0.93 6.24
C ALA A 61 -4.93 1.86 6.74
N TYR A 62 -3.86 1.97 5.95
CA TYR A 62 -2.68 2.79 6.26
C TYR A 62 -2.23 3.73 5.12
N GLY A 63 -2.97 3.72 4.01
CA GLY A 63 -2.60 4.36 2.75
C GLY A 63 -3.81 4.82 1.94
N SER A 64 -3.86 4.49 0.65
CA SER A 64 -4.92 4.88 -0.29
C SER A 64 -6.34 4.51 0.20
N LEU A 65 -6.47 3.38 0.89
CA LEU A 65 -7.75 2.95 1.49
C LEU A 65 -8.32 3.93 2.52
N ILE A 66 -7.51 4.80 3.14
CA ILE A 66 -8.01 5.85 4.05
C ILE A 66 -8.76 6.94 3.26
N TRP A 67 -8.27 7.28 2.06
CA TRP A 67 -8.81 8.37 1.24
C TRP A 67 -9.88 7.90 0.25
N LYS A 68 -9.78 6.64 -0.17
CA LYS A 68 -10.68 6.02 -1.14
C LYS A 68 -10.89 4.55 -0.74
N PRO A 69 -11.75 4.26 0.25
CA PRO A 69 -11.92 2.91 0.77
C PRO A 69 -12.47 1.94 -0.29
N GLU A 70 -13.42 2.41 -1.12
CA GLU A 70 -14.15 1.57 -2.09
C GLU A 70 -14.74 0.29 -1.47
N ILE A 71 -15.06 0.35 -0.18
CA ILE A 71 -15.67 -0.72 0.61
C ILE A 71 -16.82 -0.17 1.44
N GLU A 72 -17.84 -1.00 1.65
CA GLU A 72 -18.87 -0.73 2.64
C GLU A 72 -18.30 -1.03 4.03
N HIS A 73 -18.56 -0.14 4.96
CA HIS A 73 -18.17 -0.28 6.36
C HIS A 73 -19.22 0.37 7.25
N VAL A 74 -19.38 -0.15 8.46
CA VAL A 74 -20.41 0.27 9.42
C VAL A 74 -19.82 1.03 10.61
N GLY A 75 -18.50 1.15 10.68
CA GLY A 75 -17.78 1.82 11.75
C GLY A 75 -16.32 2.07 11.38
N GLU A 76 -15.75 3.07 12.05
CA GLU A 76 -14.35 3.46 11.92
C GLU A 76 -13.74 3.65 13.31
N GLN A 77 -12.50 3.20 13.50
CA GLN A 77 -11.73 3.52 14.71
C GLN A 77 -10.23 3.58 14.42
N LEU A 78 -9.50 4.43 15.16
CA LEU A 78 -8.04 4.48 15.04
C LEU A 78 -7.39 3.23 15.63
N GLY A 79 -6.31 2.79 15.00
CA GLY A 79 -5.52 1.65 15.47
C GLY A 79 -4.02 1.79 15.21
N ILE A 80 -3.23 1.02 15.97
CA ILE A 80 -1.77 0.94 15.82
C ILE A 80 -1.36 -0.50 15.53
N ALA A 81 -0.80 -0.73 14.34
CA ALA A 81 -0.21 -1.98 13.95
C ALA A 81 1.27 -2.02 14.39
N ARG A 82 1.57 -2.62 15.54
CA ARG A 82 2.96 -2.82 16.00
C ARG A 82 3.66 -3.91 15.22
N GLY A 83 4.98 -3.75 15.02
CA GLY A 83 5.78 -4.64 14.18
C GLY A 83 5.55 -4.42 12.68
N TRP A 84 4.81 -3.38 12.31
CA TRP A 84 4.54 -2.98 10.93
C TRP A 84 4.86 -1.51 10.74
N HIS A 85 5.38 -1.12 9.58
CA HIS A 85 5.80 0.24 9.30
C HIS A 85 5.58 0.57 7.82
N ARG A 86 4.98 1.73 7.58
CA ARG A 86 4.83 2.25 6.23
C ARG A 86 6.19 2.72 5.72
N SER A 87 6.67 2.14 4.63
CA SER A 87 7.99 2.46 4.09
C SER A 87 8.00 2.50 2.57
N PHE A 88 8.88 3.32 1.99
CA PHE A 88 9.18 3.36 0.56
C PHE A 88 9.98 2.13 0.12
N CYS A 89 9.37 0.95 0.26
CA CYS A 89 9.96 -0.36 -0.02
C CYS A 89 9.39 -1.03 -1.26
N PHE A 90 8.44 -0.39 -1.96
CA PHE A 90 7.88 -0.91 -3.20
C PHE A 90 8.50 -0.17 -4.39
N ARG A 91 9.45 -0.82 -5.06
CA ARG A 91 10.05 -0.34 -6.32
C ARG A 91 9.01 -0.44 -7.43
N MET A 92 8.83 0.65 -8.16
CA MET A 92 7.84 0.71 -9.23
C MET A 92 8.50 1.12 -10.55
N THR A 93 8.33 0.29 -11.58
CA THR A 93 8.82 0.55 -12.95
C THR A 93 7.72 1.04 -13.90
N ARG A 94 6.54 1.34 -13.35
CA ARG A 94 5.35 1.87 -14.03
C ARG A 94 4.68 2.91 -13.12
N PHE A 95 3.60 3.55 -13.57
CA PHE A 95 2.84 4.54 -12.80
C PHE A 95 3.64 5.81 -12.49
N ARG A 96 4.35 5.87 -11.35
CA ARG A 96 5.15 7.03 -10.94
C ARG A 96 6.64 6.89 -11.26
N GLY A 97 7.00 5.87 -12.03
CA GLY A 97 8.33 5.69 -12.61
C GLY A 97 8.27 4.96 -13.94
N THR A 98 9.44 4.70 -14.50
CA THR A 98 9.63 3.89 -15.72
C THR A 98 10.66 2.79 -15.46
N PRO A 99 10.87 1.83 -16.39
CA PRO A 99 11.96 0.87 -16.25
C PRO A 99 13.34 1.53 -16.16
N GLU A 100 13.57 2.62 -16.91
CA GLU A 100 14.83 3.38 -16.96
C GLU A 100 15.01 4.28 -15.73
N GLN A 101 13.91 4.85 -15.21
CA GLN A 101 13.90 5.68 -14.01
C GLN A 101 12.81 5.20 -13.03
N PRO A 102 13.06 4.10 -12.28
CA PRO A 102 12.08 3.54 -11.37
C PRO A 102 11.79 4.46 -10.19
N GLY A 103 10.55 4.43 -9.74
CA GLY A 103 10.09 5.13 -8.55
C GLY A 103 10.04 4.23 -7.31
N LEU A 104 9.63 4.82 -6.21
CA LEU A 104 9.29 4.13 -4.97
C LEU A 104 7.88 4.53 -4.54
N MET A 105 7.12 3.56 -4.05
CA MET A 105 5.82 3.75 -3.41
C MET A 105 5.88 3.22 -1.99
N MET A 106 5.01 3.74 -1.13
CA MET A 106 4.88 3.21 0.22
C MET A 106 4.08 1.91 0.22
N ALA A 107 4.54 0.95 1.01
CA ALA A 107 3.79 -0.25 1.39
C ALA A 107 4.01 -0.53 2.88
N LEU A 108 3.16 -1.36 3.48
CA LEU A 108 3.33 -1.83 4.85
C LEU A 108 4.35 -2.98 4.87
N ASP A 109 5.49 -2.76 5.51
CA ASP A 109 6.54 -3.76 5.71
C ASP A 109 6.76 -4.01 7.19
N ARG A 110 7.54 -5.05 7.52
CA ARG A 110 7.85 -5.43 8.91
C ARG A 110 8.72 -4.41 9.62
N GLY A 111 8.55 -4.34 10.94
CA GLY A 111 9.29 -3.48 11.87
C GLY A 111 8.52 -2.22 12.28
N GLY A 112 8.94 -1.55 13.36
CA GLY A 112 8.35 -0.29 13.80
C GLY A 112 6.89 -0.37 14.23
N GLN A 113 6.13 0.71 13.97
CA GLN A 113 4.70 0.78 14.19
C GLN A 113 4.04 1.64 13.09
N CYS A 114 2.79 1.33 12.76
CA CYS A 114 2.00 2.08 11.80
C CYS A 114 0.68 2.46 12.44
N GLN A 115 0.38 3.76 12.47
CA GLN A 115 -0.95 4.24 12.79
C GLN A 115 -1.83 4.16 11.54
N GLY A 116 -3.08 3.77 11.71
CA GLY A 116 -4.04 3.66 10.62
C GLY A 116 -5.47 3.69 11.14
N LEU A 117 -6.39 3.42 10.22
CA LEU A 117 -7.82 3.38 10.47
C LEU A 117 -8.31 1.94 10.32
N LEU A 118 -9.14 1.49 11.23
CA LEU A 118 -9.86 0.23 11.16
C LEU A 118 -11.27 0.50 10.66
N TYR A 119 -11.65 -0.15 9.57
CA TYR A 119 -13.02 -0.19 9.07
C TYR A 119 -13.69 -1.47 9.54
N ASP A 120 -14.83 -1.36 10.22
CA ASP A 120 -15.69 -2.49 10.55
C ASP A 120 -16.48 -2.88 9.30
N LEU A 121 -16.19 -4.05 8.74
CA LEU A 121 -16.88 -4.58 7.56
C LEU A 121 -18.24 -5.20 7.98
N PRO A 122 -19.27 -5.11 7.13
CA PRO A 122 -20.52 -5.84 7.34
C PRO A 122 -20.26 -7.35 7.49
N ASN A 123 -21.03 -8.00 8.38
CA ASN A 123 -20.89 -9.44 8.62
C ASN A 123 -21.51 -10.27 7.48
N ASP A 124 -22.52 -9.73 6.81
CA ASP A 124 -23.08 -10.27 5.60
C ASP A 124 -22.15 -9.99 4.41
N ASN A 125 -22.00 -10.98 3.53
CA ASN A 125 -21.34 -10.81 2.23
C ASN A 125 -19.80 -10.57 2.27
N LEU A 126 -19.10 -11.07 3.30
CA LEU A 126 -17.65 -10.88 3.45
C LEU A 126 -16.83 -11.36 2.25
N GLU A 127 -17.21 -12.48 1.64
CA GLU A 127 -16.56 -13.02 0.43
C GLU A 127 -16.58 -12.02 -0.73
N SER A 128 -17.72 -11.37 -0.98
CA SER A 128 -17.84 -10.35 -2.03
C SER A 128 -17.00 -9.11 -1.71
N GLN A 129 -16.96 -8.68 -0.44
CA GLN A 129 -16.13 -7.55 -0.04
C GLN A 129 -14.64 -7.85 -0.22
N PHE A 130 -14.20 -9.06 0.13
CA PHE A 130 -12.82 -9.50 -0.12
C PHE A 130 -12.53 -9.56 -1.62
N GLY A 131 -13.46 -10.10 -2.42
CA GLY A 131 -13.31 -10.15 -3.87
C GLY A 131 -13.10 -8.76 -4.51
N LYS A 132 -13.84 -7.74 -4.04
CA LYS A 132 -13.68 -6.34 -4.47
C LYS A 132 -12.34 -5.75 -3.99
N LEU A 133 -12.02 -5.92 -2.70
CA LEU A 133 -10.79 -5.43 -2.09
C LEU A 133 -9.54 -6.00 -2.78
N PHE A 134 -9.52 -7.29 -3.08
CA PHE A 134 -8.35 -7.95 -3.64
C PHE A 134 -8.08 -7.49 -5.08
N ARG A 135 -9.13 -7.37 -5.90
CA ARG A 135 -9.05 -6.81 -7.26
C ARG A 135 -8.54 -5.37 -7.29
N ARG A 136 -8.86 -4.60 -6.25
CA ARG A 136 -8.37 -3.24 -6.07
C ARG A 136 -6.90 -3.20 -5.67
N GLU A 137 -6.48 -4.04 -4.72
CA GLU A 137 -5.18 -3.92 -4.07
C GLU A 137 -4.04 -4.62 -4.81
N PHE A 138 -4.32 -5.66 -5.60
CA PHE A 138 -3.29 -6.34 -6.38
C PHE A 138 -3.82 -6.91 -7.70
N THR A 139 -3.18 -6.54 -8.81
CA THR A 139 -3.54 -7.04 -10.15
C THR A 139 -2.53 -8.04 -10.69
N TYR A 140 -1.23 -7.81 -10.45
CA TYR A 140 -0.13 -8.62 -11.00
C TYR A 140 0.15 -9.87 -10.17
N LYS A 141 0.54 -10.97 -10.85
CA LYS A 141 1.05 -12.20 -10.25
C LYS A 141 2.59 -12.18 -10.24
N PRO A 142 3.23 -12.63 -9.15
CA PRO A 142 2.65 -12.82 -7.81
C PRO A 142 2.20 -11.48 -7.20
N ALA A 143 1.23 -11.53 -6.28
CA ALA A 143 0.72 -10.31 -5.62
C ALA A 143 1.84 -9.56 -4.89
N ASN A 144 2.01 -8.27 -5.17
CA ASN A 144 2.96 -7.40 -4.48
C ASN A 144 2.43 -6.87 -3.15
N SER A 145 1.10 -6.73 -3.04
CA SER A 145 0.37 -6.31 -1.86
C SER A 145 -0.45 -7.50 -1.37
N MET A 146 0.06 -8.26 -0.40
CA MET A 146 -0.54 -9.53 0.01
C MET A 146 -1.54 -9.33 1.15
N PRO A 147 -2.75 -9.91 1.07
CA PRO A 147 -3.69 -9.87 2.18
C PRO A 147 -3.12 -10.64 3.38
N ARG A 148 -3.26 -10.08 4.58
CA ARG A 148 -2.74 -10.67 5.82
C ARG A 148 -3.59 -10.29 7.02
N TRP A 149 -3.89 -11.28 7.87
CA TRP A 149 -4.39 -11.06 9.22
C TRP A 149 -3.25 -10.58 10.13
N ILE A 150 -3.44 -9.41 10.74
CA ILE A 150 -2.52 -8.82 11.71
C ILE A 150 -3.25 -8.47 13.00
N THR A 151 -2.50 -8.27 14.07
CA THR A 151 -3.02 -7.71 15.32
C THR A 151 -2.85 -6.19 15.31
N VAL A 152 -3.92 -5.46 15.63
CA VAL A 152 -3.94 -4.00 15.73
C VAL A 152 -4.38 -3.60 17.12
N GLU A 153 -3.64 -2.71 17.77
CA GLU A 153 -3.99 -2.15 19.06
C GLU A 153 -5.00 -1.02 18.89
N THR A 154 -6.08 -1.06 19.65
CA THR A 154 -7.07 0.02 19.76
C THR A 154 -7.21 0.47 21.21
N ALA A 155 -8.02 1.50 21.45
CA ALA A 155 -8.33 1.94 22.81
C ALA A 155 -9.06 0.87 23.65
N SER A 156 -9.74 -0.08 23.01
CA SER A 156 -10.51 -1.15 23.65
C SER A 156 -9.77 -2.48 23.73
N GLY A 157 -8.57 -2.58 23.16
CA GLY A 157 -7.72 -3.77 23.21
C GLY A 157 -7.11 -4.14 21.87
N ALA A 158 -6.35 -5.23 21.85
CA ALA A 158 -5.77 -5.76 20.62
C ALA A 158 -6.80 -6.62 19.88
N ILE A 159 -6.98 -6.35 18.58
CA ILE A 159 -7.96 -7.05 17.75
C ILE A 159 -7.32 -7.52 16.43
N PRO A 160 -7.79 -8.64 15.85
CA PRO A 160 -7.37 -9.04 14.51
C PRO A 160 -7.97 -8.12 13.45
N ALA A 161 -7.21 -7.83 12.40
CA ALA A 161 -7.65 -7.09 11.23
C ALA A 161 -6.96 -7.59 9.96
N LEU A 162 -7.67 -7.57 8.85
CA LEU A 162 -7.13 -7.74 7.52
C LEU A 162 -6.33 -6.49 7.16
N THR A 163 -5.16 -6.65 6.54
CA THR A 163 -4.44 -5.57 5.88
C THR A 163 -3.70 -6.10 4.68
N PHE A 164 -3.02 -5.23 3.94
CA PHE A 164 -2.19 -5.61 2.81
C PHE A 164 -0.73 -5.26 3.07
N VAL A 165 0.14 -6.27 2.97
CA VAL A 165 1.57 -6.13 3.30
C VAL A 165 2.44 -6.34 2.07
N MET A 166 3.60 -5.70 2.05
CA MET A 166 4.56 -5.85 0.96
C MET A 166 5.02 -7.31 0.85
N ASN A 167 4.93 -7.86 -0.36
CA ASN A 167 5.53 -9.15 -0.69
C ASN A 167 7.05 -9.01 -0.78
N ARG A 168 7.74 -9.40 0.31
CA ARG A 168 9.21 -9.35 0.38
C ARG A 168 9.91 -10.35 -0.55
N ALA A 169 9.19 -11.32 -1.13
CA ALA A 169 9.73 -12.22 -2.15
C ALA A 169 9.61 -11.65 -3.58
N SER A 170 8.92 -10.51 -3.74
CA SER A 170 8.81 -9.84 -5.04
C SER A 170 10.16 -9.23 -5.46
N ALA A 171 10.47 -9.32 -6.76
CA ALA A 171 11.59 -8.58 -7.36
C ALA A 171 11.42 -7.05 -7.25
N LEU A 172 10.21 -6.58 -6.95
CA LEU A 172 9.88 -5.18 -6.73
C LEU A 172 10.04 -4.74 -5.26
N TYR A 173 10.46 -5.64 -4.36
CA TYR A 173 10.78 -5.27 -2.99
C TYR A 173 12.16 -4.61 -2.90
N ALA A 174 12.19 -3.33 -2.50
CA ALA A 174 13.41 -2.53 -2.38
C ALA A 174 14.03 -2.56 -0.97
N GLY A 175 13.40 -3.25 -0.02
CA GLY A 175 13.85 -3.22 1.37
C GLY A 175 13.68 -1.86 2.05
N ARG A 176 14.26 -1.74 3.25
CA ARG A 176 14.35 -0.45 3.95
C ARG A 176 15.54 0.34 3.39
N GLN A 177 15.26 1.57 2.97
CA GLN A 177 16.25 2.52 2.44
C GLN A 177 16.40 3.71 3.40
N SER A 178 17.54 4.41 3.31
CA SER A 178 17.72 5.67 4.05
C SER A 178 16.80 6.76 3.48
N LEU A 179 16.49 7.78 4.28
CA LEU A 179 15.64 8.88 3.81
C LEU A 179 16.27 9.64 2.64
N GLU A 180 17.60 9.77 2.64
CA GLU A 180 18.37 10.37 1.56
C GLU A 180 18.19 9.57 0.27
N ALA A 181 18.38 8.25 0.31
CA ALA A 181 18.21 7.38 -0.86
C ALA A 181 16.76 7.42 -1.40
N VAL A 182 15.77 7.43 -0.51
CA VAL A 182 14.36 7.56 -0.88
C VAL A 182 14.11 8.91 -1.56
N ALA A 183 14.53 10.01 -0.94
CA ALA A 183 14.36 11.36 -1.49
C ALA A 183 15.01 11.50 -2.87
N ASP A 184 16.19 10.92 -3.03
CA ASP A 184 16.94 10.86 -4.28
C ASP A 184 16.15 10.17 -5.42
N VAL A 185 15.48 9.05 -5.11
CA VAL A 185 14.64 8.35 -6.10
C VAL A 185 13.39 9.18 -6.41
N LEU A 186 12.66 9.65 -5.39
CA LEU A 186 11.41 10.39 -5.58
C LEU A 186 11.62 11.71 -6.33
N ALA A 187 12.75 12.38 -6.12
CA ALA A 187 13.11 13.61 -6.80
C ALA A 187 13.44 13.43 -8.30
N ARG A 188 13.60 12.19 -8.79
CA ARG A 188 13.91 11.90 -10.21
C ARG A 188 12.83 11.09 -10.92
N ALA A 189 12.03 10.33 -10.17
CA ALA A 189 11.02 9.45 -10.74
C ALA A 189 9.83 10.24 -11.32
N CYS A 190 9.46 9.90 -12.55
CA CYS A 190 8.25 10.37 -13.21
C CYS A 190 7.74 9.28 -14.14
N GLY A 191 6.46 8.94 -14.02
CA GLY A 191 5.77 8.04 -14.94
C GLY A 191 4.44 8.63 -15.37
N HIS A 192 3.59 7.82 -16.01
CA HIS A 192 2.32 8.27 -16.57
C HIS A 192 1.27 8.69 -15.52
N TRP A 193 1.48 8.39 -14.22
CA TRP A 193 0.68 8.90 -13.10
C TRP A 193 1.27 10.15 -12.44
N GLY A 194 2.32 10.74 -13.04
CA GLY A 194 3.03 11.88 -12.50
C GLY A 194 4.30 11.49 -11.76
N THR A 195 4.76 12.39 -10.89
CA THR A 195 6.11 12.32 -10.32
C THR A 195 6.14 11.57 -8.98
N GLY A 196 7.31 11.07 -8.60
CA GLY A 196 7.54 10.55 -7.25
C GLY A 196 7.46 11.65 -6.19
N ALA A 197 7.87 12.88 -6.52
CA ALA A 197 7.77 14.00 -5.59
C ALA A 197 6.32 14.39 -5.31
N GLU A 198 5.44 14.40 -6.32
CA GLU A 198 4.01 14.68 -6.14
C GLU A 198 3.29 13.65 -5.26
N TYR A 199 3.83 12.44 -5.15
CA TYR A 199 3.28 11.40 -4.28
C TYR A 199 3.57 11.62 -2.79
N LEU A 200 4.65 12.35 -2.47
CA LEU A 200 5.07 12.63 -1.09
C LEU A 200 4.18 13.69 -0.45
#